data_AF-A0A1P8FLU4-F1
#
_entry.id   AF-A0A1P8FLU4-F1
#
_cell.length_a   1.000
_cell.length_b   1.000
_cell.length_c   1.000
_cell.angle_alpha   90.00
_cell.angle_beta   90.00
_cell.angle_gamma   90.00
#
_symmetry.space_group_name_H-M   'P 1'
#
loop_
_entity.id
_entity.type
_entity.pdbx_description
1 polymer ?
#
loop_
_entity_poly.entity_id
_entity_poly.type
_entity_poly.pdbx_seq_one_letter_code
_entity_poly.pdbx_strand_id
1 'polypeptide(L)'
;MRGALLAAFLLGSLPAAAHTSDCGGKSGIDKARCERHETMYKKCVTVKGEEHFACDRTYLLANPLPCKEFPGNDAARCTKENEAFAACESNAGRAFMKCVRSTTGESPMGH
;
A
#
# COMPACT_ATOMS: atom_id res chain seq x y z
N MET A 1 -41.74 11.16 34.46
CA MET A 1 -40.48 10.56 34.97
C MET A 1 -39.79 9.96 33.76
N ARG A 2 -38.85 10.66 33.12
CA ARG A 2 -37.40 10.58 33.35
C ARG A 2 -36.92 9.14 33.57
N GLY A 3 -36.22 8.59 32.57
CA GLY A 3 -35.57 7.28 32.64
C GLY A 3 -34.76 7.00 31.38
N ALA A 4 -33.80 7.87 31.06
CA ALA A 4 -32.75 7.57 30.11
C ALA A 4 -31.77 6.60 30.77
N LEU A 5 -31.51 5.44 30.14
CA LEU A 5 -30.38 4.58 30.48
C LEU A 5 -29.53 4.45 29.22
N LEU A 6 -28.49 5.28 29.22
CA LEU A 6 -27.35 5.27 28.31
C LEU A 6 -26.32 4.24 28.78
N ALA A 7 -25.51 3.82 27.81
CA ALA A 7 -24.16 3.28 27.94
C ALA A 7 -24.05 1.77 28.29
N ALA A 8 -23.12 1.01 27.74
CA ALA A 8 -22.00 1.32 26.86
C ALA A 8 -21.73 0.10 25.97
N PHE A 9 -21.78 0.28 24.65
CA PHE A 9 -21.16 -0.68 23.74
C PHE A 9 -19.65 -0.45 23.83
N LEU A 10 -18.97 -1.27 24.63
CA LEU A 10 -17.51 -1.42 24.60
C LEU A 10 -17.15 -2.03 23.24
N LEU A 11 -17.04 -1.18 22.23
CA LEU A 11 -16.35 -1.51 20.99
C LEU A 11 -14.88 -1.72 21.35
N GLY A 12 -14.54 -2.99 21.58
CA GLY A 12 -13.17 -3.44 21.68
C GLY A 12 -12.41 -2.93 20.45
N SER A 13 -11.43 -2.08 20.70
CA SER A 13 -10.43 -1.67 19.74
C SER A 13 -9.63 -2.93 19.38
N LEU A 14 -10.08 -3.65 18.34
CA LEU A 14 -9.25 -4.65 17.69
C LEU A 14 -7.96 -3.94 17.26
N PRO A 15 -6.77 -4.50 17.57
CA PRO A 15 -5.54 -3.94 17.06
C PRO A 15 -5.65 -3.95 15.54
N ALA A 16 -5.55 -2.78 14.92
CA ALA A 16 -5.28 -2.71 13.49
C ALA A 16 -4.10 -3.62 13.25
N ALA A 17 -4.32 -4.74 12.56
CA ALA A 17 -3.25 -5.65 12.19
C ALA A 17 -2.13 -4.77 11.62
N ALA A 18 -0.97 -4.79 12.27
CA ALA A 18 0.18 -4.04 11.80
C ALA A 18 0.55 -4.65 10.44
N HIS A 19 0.03 -4.05 9.36
CA HIS A 19 0.26 -4.50 7.99
C HIS A 19 1.69 -4.17 7.50
N THR A 20 2.52 -3.60 8.37
CA THR A 20 3.94 -3.38 8.13
C THR A 20 4.71 -4.56 8.72
N SER A 21 4.89 -5.59 7.91
CA SER A 21 5.88 -6.64 8.16
C SER A 21 7.28 -6.04 8.19
N ASP A 22 8.07 -6.39 9.20
CA ASP A 22 9.51 -6.07 9.25
C ASP A 22 10.18 -6.38 7.90
N CYS A 23 10.78 -5.36 7.27
CA CYS A 23 11.48 -5.51 6.00
C CYS A 23 12.84 -6.21 6.13
N GLY A 24 13.27 -6.57 7.35
CA GLY A 24 14.59 -7.16 7.66
C GLY A 24 14.94 -8.47 6.94
N GLY A 25 13.97 -9.20 6.40
CA GLY A 25 14.18 -10.43 5.62
C GLY A 25 14.17 -10.24 4.09
N LYS A 26 14.03 -9.02 3.59
CA LYS A 26 13.90 -8.72 2.15
C LYS A 26 15.17 -8.11 1.60
N SER A 27 15.38 -8.24 0.30
CA SER A 27 16.51 -7.64 -0.41
C SER A 27 16.05 -7.00 -1.72
N GLY A 28 16.90 -6.15 -2.29
CA GLY A 28 16.68 -5.58 -3.62
C GLY A 28 15.36 -4.83 -3.73
N ILE A 29 14.66 -5.00 -4.86
CA ILE A 29 13.38 -4.33 -5.10
C ILE A 29 12.30 -4.71 -4.07
N ASP A 30 12.30 -5.94 -3.55
CA ASP A 30 11.28 -6.38 -2.61
C ASP A 30 11.43 -5.70 -1.24
N LYS A 31 12.67 -5.41 -0.84
CA LYS A 31 12.94 -4.54 0.31
C LYS A 31 12.44 -3.12 0.07
N ALA A 32 12.76 -2.54 -1.09
CA ALA A 32 12.34 -1.18 -1.41
C ALA A 32 10.81 -1.02 -1.48
N ARG A 33 10.09 -2.01 -2.02
CA ARG A 33 8.62 -2.05 -1.99
C ARG A 33 8.07 -2.09 -0.57
N CYS A 34 8.66 -2.92 0.29
CA CYS A 34 8.29 -3.04 1.69
C CYS A 34 8.50 -1.70 2.42
N GLU A 35 9.67 -1.07 2.30
CA GLU A 35 9.98 0.20 2.95
C GLU A 35 9.08 1.34 2.47
N ARG A 36 8.78 1.37 1.16
CA ARG A 36 7.78 2.29 0.60
C ARG A 36 6.39 2.03 1.18
N HIS A 37 5.98 0.76 1.30
CA HIS A 37 4.70 0.39 1.90
C HIS A 37 4.62 0.77 3.38
N GLU A 38 5.68 0.62 4.17
CA GLU A 38 5.69 1.10 5.56
C GLU A 38 5.47 2.61 5.65
N THR A 39 6.11 3.36 4.75
CA THR A 39 5.96 4.82 4.71
C THR A 39 4.56 5.22 4.23
N MET A 40 4.02 4.51 3.24
CA MET A 40 2.64 4.67 2.78
C MET A 40 1.65 4.39 3.90
N TYR A 41 1.82 3.27 4.62
CA TYR A 41 0.99 2.88 5.74
C TYR A 41 0.97 3.97 6.82
N LYS A 42 2.13 4.50 7.22
CA LYS A 42 2.20 5.59 8.21
C LYS A 42 1.38 6.82 7.79
N LYS A 43 1.25 7.09 6.49
CA LYS A 43 0.43 8.21 5.97
C LYS A 43 -1.04 7.85 5.81
N CYS A 44 -1.35 6.65 5.33
CA CYS A 44 -2.70 6.27 4.90
C CYS A 44 -3.47 5.44 5.95
N VAL A 45 -2.84 4.95 7.02
CA VAL A 45 -3.47 4.06 8.05
C VAL A 45 -4.65 4.71 8.78
N THR A 46 -4.63 6.02 8.95
CA THR A 46 -5.71 6.77 9.61
C THR A 46 -6.94 6.89 8.72
N VAL A 47 -6.77 6.75 7.40
CA VAL A 47 -7.85 6.70 6.43
C VAL A 47 -8.41 5.28 6.40
N LYS A 48 -9.74 5.15 6.43
CA LYS A 48 -10.46 3.87 6.43
C LYS A 48 -11.30 3.74 5.16
N GLY A 49 -11.79 2.52 4.89
CA GLY A 49 -12.71 2.30 3.78
C GLY A 49 -12.06 2.43 2.40
N GLU A 50 -12.82 2.89 1.42
CA GLU A 50 -12.34 3.02 0.04
C GLU A 50 -11.36 4.19 -0.13
N GLU A 51 -11.47 5.20 0.73
CA GLU A 51 -10.58 6.35 0.80
C GLU A 51 -9.15 5.95 1.16
N HIS A 52 -8.98 4.85 1.91
CA HIS A 52 -7.66 4.29 2.20
C HIS A 52 -6.94 3.89 0.90
N PHE A 53 -7.62 3.20 -0.01
CA PHE A 53 -7.03 2.79 -1.28
C PHE A 53 -6.79 3.98 -2.22
N ALA A 54 -7.61 5.03 -2.14
CA ALA A 54 -7.35 6.28 -2.85
C ALA A 54 -6.07 6.97 -2.34
N CYS A 55 -5.85 6.95 -1.02
CA CYS A 55 -4.61 7.43 -0.41
C CYS A 55 -3.41 6.61 -0.88
N ASP A 56 -3.49 5.27 -0.82
CA ASP A 56 -2.41 4.38 -1.24
C ASP A 56 -2.05 4.60 -2.71
N ARG A 57 -3.05 4.63 -3.60
CA ARG A 57 -2.85 4.91 -5.04
C ARG A 57 -2.10 6.22 -5.23
N THR A 58 -2.58 7.30 -4.61
CA THR A 58 -1.98 8.64 -4.73
C THR A 58 -0.54 8.63 -4.24
N TYR A 59 -0.26 7.94 -3.13
CA TYR A 59 1.08 7.80 -2.59
C TYR A 59 2.01 7.05 -3.55
N LEU A 60 1.58 5.91 -4.10
CA LEU A 60 2.39 5.12 -5.02
C LEU A 60 2.74 5.88 -6.30
N LEU A 61 1.78 6.60 -6.89
CA LEU A 61 2.01 7.43 -8.08
C LEU A 61 2.99 8.58 -7.81
N ALA A 62 2.94 9.16 -6.61
CA ALA A 62 3.85 10.23 -6.21
C ALA A 62 5.25 9.73 -5.79
N ASN A 63 5.39 8.45 -5.45
CA ASN A 63 6.62 7.87 -4.91
C ASN A 63 7.01 6.58 -5.66
N PRO A 64 7.24 6.63 -6.99
CA PRO A 64 7.76 5.48 -7.74
C PRO A 64 9.17 5.11 -7.24
N LEU A 65 9.56 3.84 -7.40
CA LEU A 65 10.90 3.42 -7.00
C LEU A 65 11.97 3.95 -7.97
N PRO A 66 13.18 4.32 -7.48
CA PRO A 66 14.27 4.79 -8.32
C PRO A 66 14.97 3.62 -9.03
N CYS A 67 14.48 3.21 -10.20
CA CYS A 67 14.93 1.97 -10.85
C CYS A 67 16.43 1.87 -11.18
N LYS A 68 17.13 3.01 -11.27
CA LYS A 68 18.58 3.07 -11.53
C LYS A 68 19.42 2.57 -10.35
N GLU A 69 18.84 2.48 -9.16
CA GLU A 69 19.54 2.02 -7.94
C GLU A 69 19.56 0.50 -7.80
N PHE A 70 18.80 -0.22 -8.65
CA PHE A 70 18.74 -1.67 -8.61
C PHE A 70 19.60 -2.29 -9.73
N PRO A 71 20.31 -3.40 -9.46
CA PRO A 71 21.03 -4.13 -10.50
C PRO A 71 20.16 -5.24 -11.13
N GLY A 72 20.51 -5.63 -12.36
CA GLY A 72 20.01 -6.86 -13.00
C GLY A 72 18.49 -6.95 -13.10
N ASN A 73 17.94 -8.09 -12.65
CA ASN A 73 16.51 -8.37 -12.75
C ASN A 73 15.64 -7.42 -11.91
N ASP A 74 16.17 -6.87 -10.82
CA ASP A 74 15.42 -5.94 -9.97
C ASP A 74 15.19 -4.59 -10.66
N ALA A 75 16.12 -4.12 -11.49
CA ALA A 75 15.89 -2.95 -12.34
C ALA A 75 14.75 -3.19 -13.33
N ALA A 76 14.72 -4.37 -13.96
CA ALA A 76 13.66 -4.72 -14.90
C ALA A 76 12.29 -4.81 -14.22
N ARG A 77 12.22 -5.44 -13.04
CA ARG A 77 11.00 -5.49 -12.20
C ARG A 77 10.54 -4.10 -11.78
N CYS A 78 11.48 -3.20 -11.45
CA CYS A 78 11.18 -1.82 -11.07
C CYS A 78 10.62 -1.03 -12.25
N THR A 79 11.28 -1.10 -13.42
CA THR A 79 10.80 -0.41 -14.62
C THR A 79 9.39 -0.89 -14.98
N LYS A 80 9.17 -2.21 -14.97
CA LYS A 80 7.84 -2.80 -15.22
C LYS A 80 6.78 -2.32 -14.22
N GLU A 81 7.14 -2.14 -12.95
CA GLU A 81 6.23 -1.58 -11.94
C GLU A 81 5.88 -0.11 -12.23
N ASN A 82 6.88 0.73 -12.51
CA ASN A 82 6.65 2.15 -12.80
C ASN A 82 5.84 2.34 -14.11
N GLU A 83 6.08 1.51 -15.12
CA GLU A 83 5.26 1.46 -16.34
C GLU A 83 3.83 1.01 -16.03
N ALA A 84 3.65 0.00 -15.18
CA ALA A 84 2.33 -0.44 -14.74
C ALA A 84 1.59 0.64 -13.95
N PHE A 85 2.28 1.46 -13.15
CA PHE A 85 1.68 2.62 -12.48
C PHE A 85 1.10 3.61 -13.50
N ALA A 86 1.86 3.96 -14.53
CA ALA A 86 1.39 4.86 -15.59
C ALA A 86 0.22 4.24 -16.39
N ALA A 87 0.33 2.96 -16.77
CA ALA A 87 -0.72 2.28 -17.53
C ALA A 87 -2.02 2.09 -16.75
N CYS A 88 -1.92 1.87 -15.43
CA CYS A 88 -3.06 1.65 -14.56
C CYS A 88 -3.59 2.93 -13.91
N GLU A 89 -2.97 4.09 -14.14
CA GLU A 89 -3.25 5.34 -13.43
C GLU A 89 -4.73 5.73 -13.48
N SER A 90 -5.41 5.53 -14.60
CA SER A 90 -6.84 5.87 -14.75
C SER A 90 -7.78 5.11 -13.80
N ASN A 91 -7.32 4.00 -13.22
CA ASN A 91 -8.11 3.24 -12.25
C ASN A 91 -8.07 3.91 -10.87
N ALA A 92 -9.22 3.93 -10.18
CA ALA A 92 -9.31 4.47 -8.82
C ALA A 92 -9.02 3.41 -7.75
N GLY A 93 -8.45 3.86 -6.63
CA GLY A 93 -8.30 3.08 -5.39
C GLY A 93 -7.86 1.63 -5.59
N ARG A 94 -8.70 0.69 -5.16
CA ARG A 94 -8.40 -0.75 -5.22
C ARG A 94 -8.24 -1.27 -6.66
N ALA A 95 -8.92 -0.69 -7.63
CA ALA A 95 -8.83 -1.11 -9.03
C ALA A 95 -7.43 -0.84 -9.61
N PHE A 96 -6.78 0.26 -9.19
CA PHE A 96 -5.38 0.53 -9.52
C PHE A 96 -4.47 -0.59 -9.04
N MET A 97 -4.56 -0.96 -7.76
CA MET A 97 -3.73 -2.03 -7.18
C MET A 97 -3.93 -3.37 -7.90
N LYS A 98 -5.18 -3.70 -8.24
CA LYS A 98 -5.51 -4.92 -8.99
C LYS A 98 -4.92 -4.89 -10.39
N CYS A 99 -5.02 -3.77 -11.09
CA CYS A 99 -4.45 -3.58 -12.42
C CYS A 99 -2.92 -3.76 -12.38
N VAL A 100 -2.24 -3.06 -11.46
CA VAL A 100 -0.77 -3.14 -11.32
C VAL A 100 -0.34 -4.58 -11.07
N ARG A 101 -0.95 -5.27 -10.10
CA ARG A 101 -0.63 -6.67 -9.80
C ARG A 101 -0.89 -7.59 -10.99
N SER A 102 -1.94 -7.35 -11.77
CA SER A 102 -2.23 -8.12 -12.98
C SER A 102 -1.19 -7.91 -14.07
N THR A 103 -0.63 -6.70 -14.19
CA THR A 103 0.38 -6.37 -15.20
C THR A 103 1.77 -6.85 -14.81
N THR A 104 2.16 -6.67 -13.55
CA THR A 104 3.49 -7.00 -13.06
C THR A 104 3.63 -8.47 -12.67
N GLY A 105 2.55 -9.08 -12.17
CA GLY A 105 2.53 -10.38 -11.48
C GLY A 105 2.80 -10.26 -9.97
N GLU A 106 3.07 -9.05 -9.46
CA GLU A 106 3.58 -8.81 -8.12
C GLU A 106 2.80 -7.68 -7.43
N SER A 107 2.71 -7.72 -6.10
CA SER A 107 2.09 -6.63 -5.33
C SER A 107 3.02 -5.40 -5.31
N PRO A 108 2.53 -4.19 -5.64
CA PRO A 108 3.35 -2.98 -5.47
C PRO A 108 3.63 -2.63 -4.00
N MET A 109 2.95 -3.30 -3.05
CA MET A 109 3.17 -3.14 -1.61
C MET A 109 4.23 -4.12 -1.05
N GLY A 110 4.83 -4.95 -1.91
CA GLY A 110 5.69 -6.06 -1.49
C GLY A 110 4.88 -7.28 -1.06
N HIS A 111 5.59 -8.40 -0.86
CA HIS A 111 5.09 -9.66 -0.29
C HIS A 111 5.55 -9.80 1.14
#